data_AF-A0A960L5J6-F1
#
_entry.id   AF-A0A960L5J6-F1
#
_cell.length_a   1.000
_cell.length_b   1.000
_cell.length_c   1.000
_cell.angle_alpha   90.00
_cell.angle_beta   90.00
_cell.angle_gamma   90.00
#
_symmetry.space_group_name_H-M   'P 1'
#
loop_
_entity.id
_entity.type
_entity.pdbx_description
1 polymer ?
#
loop_
_entity_poly.entity_id
_entity_poly.type
_entity_poly.pdbx_seq_one_letter_code
_entity_poly.pdbx_strand_id
1 'polypeptide(L)'
;MESSPTGAARSWWADLIAAILVGVIVALFVRTWVVQVFEIPTESMEPTLLRGDHVLVNRFVFGTGAADAPSWLPMRAVRRGDIVVFRFPPDPTRNYVKRAVALGGDVLEITDKELRVNQEPMDESAYVVHDDPRIYPRSLFLHDGYRKRDNFGPVVVPQGYLFMLGDNRDDSYDSRFWGQVPRRLLKGRPLVVLWSMTPGSPPGAAGAGKGEAPVVPTGVDRAPSAGSGEAASVLDRIRWRRTLRPVR
;
A
#
# COMPACT_ATOMS: atom_id res chain seq x y z
N MET A 1 3.29 39.20 -65.39
CA MET A 1 4.48 38.69 -64.68
C MET A 1 4.15 38.57 -63.21
N GLU A 2 4.38 37.38 -62.69
CA GLU A 2 4.28 36.83 -61.34
C GLU A 2 3.27 37.40 -60.32
N SER A 3 2.27 36.58 -59.98
CA SER A 3 1.66 36.54 -58.65
C SER A 3 2.33 35.42 -57.83
N SER A 4 3.20 35.77 -56.89
CA SER A 4 3.84 34.82 -55.97
C SER A 4 2.87 34.41 -54.84
N PRO A 5 2.69 33.11 -54.53
CA PRO A 5 1.84 32.68 -53.43
C PRO A 5 2.61 32.85 -52.11
N THR A 6 2.30 33.89 -51.35
CA THR A 6 2.73 34.03 -49.95
C THR A 6 1.63 33.46 -49.05
N GLY A 7 1.75 32.19 -48.65
CA GLY A 7 0.78 31.65 -47.69
C GLY A 7 0.81 30.14 -47.50
N ALA A 8 1.90 29.56 -46.99
CA ALA A 8 1.89 28.14 -46.60
C ALA A 8 2.71 27.79 -45.35
N ALA A 9 3.41 28.73 -44.71
CA ALA A 9 4.26 28.43 -43.54
C ALA A 9 3.58 28.70 -42.18
N ARG A 10 2.40 29.35 -42.17
CA ARG A 10 1.80 29.91 -40.95
C ARG A 10 0.76 28.98 -40.26
N SER A 11 0.38 27.86 -40.87
CA SER A 11 -0.57 26.89 -40.30
C SER A 11 0.11 25.74 -39.56
N TRP A 12 1.16 25.15 -40.13
CA TRP A 12 1.81 23.96 -39.53
C TRP A 12 2.40 24.21 -38.13
N TRP A 13 3.02 25.36 -37.90
CA TRP A 13 3.54 25.73 -36.57
C TRP A 13 2.42 25.97 -35.55
N ALA A 14 1.30 26.55 -35.98
CA ALA A 14 0.14 26.77 -35.12
C ALA A 14 -0.52 25.44 -34.73
N ASP A 15 -0.65 24.51 -35.69
CA ASP A 15 -1.18 23.16 -35.46
C ASP A 15 -0.28 22.35 -34.52
N LEU A 16 1.05 22.45 -34.68
CA LEU A 16 2.02 21.81 -33.78
C LEU A 16 1.90 22.36 -32.36
N ILE A 17 1.84 23.68 -32.19
CA ILE A 17 1.68 24.32 -30.88
C ILE A 17 0.34 23.91 -30.25
N ALA A 18 -0.75 23.92 -31.02
CA ALA A 18 -2.06 23.49 -30.56
C ALA A 18 -2.05 22.02 -30.10
N ALA A 19 -1.43 21.12 -30.86
CA ALA A 19 -1.30 19.71 -30.49
C ALA A 19 -0.49 19.51 -29.20
N ILE A 20 0.63 20.23 -29.04
CA ILE A 20 1.44 20.18 -27.81
C ILE A 20 0.62 20.72 -26.63
N LEU A 21 -0.07 21.85 -26.80
CA LEU A 21 -0.91 22.43 -25.74
C LEU A 21 -2.02 21.47 -25.32
N VAL A 22 -2.74 20.87 -26.27
CA VAL A 22 -3.75 19.85 -25.98
C VAL A 22 -3.12 18.66 -25.26
N GLY A 23 -1.97 18.17 -25.72
CA GLY A 23 -1.24 17.09 -25.07
C GLY A 23 -0.86 17.41 -23.62
N VAL A 24 -0.37 18.61 -23.34
CA VAL A 24 -0.04 19.07 -21.98
C VAL A 24 -1.30 19.19 -21.12
N ILE A 25 -2.39 19.75 -21.65
CA ILE A 25 -3.67 19.86 -20.93
C ILE A 25 -4.19 18.46 -20.57
N VAL A 26 -4.19 17.53 -21.52
CA VAL A 26 -4.59 16.14 -21.29
C VAL A 26 -3.67 15.47 -20.27
N ALA A 27 -2.35 15.64 -20.38
CA ALA A 27 -1.40 15.08 -19.43
C ALA A 27 -1.60 15.63 -18.01
N LEU A 28 -1.85 16.95 -17.86
CA LEU A 28 -2.16 17.58 -16.58
C LEU A 28 -3.52 17.13 -16.03
N PHE A 29 -4.51 16.93 -16.89
CA PHE A 29 -5.80 16.37 -16.51
C PHE A 29 -5.63 14.94 -15.97
N VAL A 30 -4.96 14.07 -16.72
CA VAL A 30 -4.68 12.69 -16.30
C VAL A 30 -3.87 12.68 -15.00
N ARG A 31 -2.85 13.52 -14.89
CA ARG A 31 -2.01 13.64 -13.68
C ARG A 31 -2.80 14.14 -12.47
N THR A 32 -3.73 15.07 -12.65
CA THR A 32 -4.50 15.65 -11.54
C THR A 32 -5.60 14.71 -11.08
N TRP A 33 -6.28 14.04 -12.01
CA TRP A 33 -7.52 13.34 -11.73
C TRP A 33 -7.39 11.81 -11.72
N VAL A 34 -6.51 11.22 -12.54
CA VAL A 34 -6.46 9.75 -12.78
C VAL A 34 -5.47 9.03 -11.90
N VAL A 35 -4.24 9.55 -11.84
CA VAL A 35 -3.12 8.87 -11.18
C VAL A 35 -2.58 9.71 -10.04
N GLN A 36 -2.15 9.04 -8.97
CA GLN A 36 -1.34 9.68 -7.94
C GLN A 36 -0.19 8.78 -7.54
N VAL A 37 0.94 9.39 -7.20
CA VAL A 37 2.06 8.71 -6.56
C VAL A 37 1.86 8.75 -5.04
N PHE A 38 2.06 7.61 -4.38
CA PHE A 38 2.08 7.48 -2.93
C PHE A 38 3.38 6.80 -2.49
N GLU A 39 3.97 7.28 -1.41
CA GLU A 39 5.07 6.60 -0.72
C GLU A 39 4.51 5.57 0.28
N ILE A 40 5.15 4.41 0.38
CA ILE A 40 4.83 3.36 1.35
C ILE A 40 5.71 3.53 2.60
N PRO A 41 5.15 3.92 3.76
CA PRO A 41 5.95 4.26 4.94
C PRO A 41 6.18 3.08 5.92
N THR A 42 5.53 1.93 5.70
CA THR A 42 5.48 0.80 6.65
C THR A 42 5.74 -0.54 5.99
N GLU A 43 6.13 -1.54 6.79
CA GLU A 43 6.53 -2.89 6.36
C GLU A 43 5.34 -3.89 6.32
N SER A 44 4.15 -3.46 6.73
CA SER A 44 2.93 -4.30 6.76
C SER A 44 2.48 -4.95 5.44
N MET A 45 3.00 -4.47 4.30
CA MET A 45 2.70 -5.02 2.98
C MET A 45 3.89 -5.76 2.37
N GLU A 46 4.94 -6.01 3.15
CA GLU A 46 6.06 -6.83 2.71
C GLU A 46 5.63 -8.30 2.54
N PRO A 47 6.17 -9.02 1.54
CA PRO A 47 7.21 -8.61 0.59
C PRO A 47 6.69 -7.87 -0.66
N THR A 48 5.37 -7.72 -0.79
CA THR A 48 4.72 -7.15 -1.98
C THR A 48 5.09 -5.69 -2.19
N LEU A 49 4.92 -4.85 -1.17
CA LEU A 49 5.32 -3.45 -1.15
C LEU A 49 6.28 -3.22 0.01
N LEU A 50 7.47 -2.72 -0.29
CA LEU A 50 8.48 -2.42 0.73
C LEU A 50 8.36 -0.99 1.22
N ARG A 51 8.83 -0.76 2.44
CA ARG A 51 9.03 0.60 2.95
C ARG A 51 9.94 1.41 2.01
N GLY A 52 9.47 2.58 1.60
CA GLY A 52 10.14 3.48 0.64
C GLY A 52 9.81 3.22 -0.84
N ASP A 53 8.90 2.27 -1.15
CA ASP A 53 8.31 2.13 -2.47
C ASP A 53 7.43 3.36 -2.78
N HIS A 54 7.59 3.92 -3.98
CA HIS A 54 6.71 4.95 -4.53
C HIS A 54 5.79 4.30 -5.56
N VAL A 55 4.52 4.14 -5.22
CA VAL A 55 3.54 3.43 -6.04
C VAL A 55 2.67 4.39 -6.84
N LEU A 56 2.46 4.07 -8.11
CA LEU A 56 1.46 4.71 -8.95
C LEU A 56 0.09 4.08 -8.66
N VAL A 57 -0.85 4.91 -8.22
CA VAL A 57 -2.20 4.47 -7.83
C VAL A 57 -3.21 5.00 -8.83
N ASN A 58 -4.06 4.11 -9.33
CA ASN A 58 -5.20 4.48 -10.17
C ASN A 58 -6.42 4.75 -9.29
N ARG A 59 -6.91 6.00 -9.34
CA ARG A 59 -8.03 6.50 -8.53
C ARG A 59 -9.41 6.13 -9.05
N PHE A 60 -9.53 5.77 -10.33
CA PHE A 60 -10.83 5.52 -10.97
C PHE A 60 -11.31 4.07 -10.89
N VAL A 61 -10.47 3.14 -10.44
CA VAL A 61 -10.81 1.69 -10.48
C VAL A 61 -11.96 1.35 -9.54
N PHE A 62 -11.96 1.91 -8.35
CA PHE A 62 -12.97 1.60 -7.34
C PHE A 62 -13.91 2.79 -7.26
N GLY A 63 -15.09 2.67 -7.89
CA GLY A 63 -16.09 3.73 -7.95
C GLY A 63 -16.28 4.39 -6.58
N THR A 64 -16.44 5.72 -6.58
CA THR A 64 -16.42 6.60 -5.39
C THR A 64 -17.56 6.36 -4.38
N GLY A 65 -18.28 5.25 -4.48
CA GLY A 65 -19.53 5.02 -3.76
C GLY A 65 -20.69 5.87 -4.30
N ALA A 66 -20.49 6.64 -5.38
CA ALA A 66 -21.58 7.27 -6.10
C ALA A 66 -22.34 6.19 -6.86
N ALA A 67 -23.60 5.95 -6.47
CA ALA A 67 -24.53 5.07 -7.20
C ALA A 67 -24.72 5.51 -8.67
N ASP A 68 -24.36 6.76 -8.98
CA ASP A 68 -24.63 7.43 -10.26
C ASP A 68 -23.37 7.65 -11.13
N ALA A 69 -22.27 6.94 -10.85
CA ALA A 69 -21.07 7.09 -11.66
C ALA A 69 -21.32 6.54 -13.10
N PRO A 70 -20.99 7.30 -14.16
CA PRO A 70 -21.32 6.91 -15.53
C PRO A 70 -20.77 5.53 -15.92
N SER A 71 -21.59 4.71 -16.58
CA SER A 71 -21.25 3.33 -16.99
C SER A 71 -20.04 3.21 -17.93
N TRP A 72 -19.62 4.32 -18.57
CA TRP A 72 -18.43 4.37 -19.43
C TRP A 72 -17.12 4.51 -18.65
N LEU A 73 -17.17 4.84 -17.35
CA LEU A 73 -15.99 4.83 -16.50
C LEU A 73 -15.55 3.37 -16.27
N PRO A 74 -14.24 3.07 -16.36
CA PRO A 74 -13.70 1.72 -16.18
C PRO A 74 -13.67 1.32 -14.69
N MET A 75 -14.81 1.42 -14.02
CA MET A 75 -14.99 1.03 -12.62
C MET A 75 -15.12 -0.48 -12.53
N ARG A 76 -14.40 -1.08 -11.59
CA ARG A 76 -14.47 -2.51 -11.29
C ARG A 76 -14.81 -2.70 -9.81
N ALA A 77 -15.65 -3.68 -9.52
CA ALA A 77 -15.85 -4.12 -8.14
C ALA A 77 -14.53 -4.63 -7.54
N VAL A 78 -14.26 -4.28 -6.29
CA VAL A 78 -13.15 -4.84 -5.51
C VAL A 78 -13.33 -6.35 -5.43
N ARG A 79 -12.26 -7.10 -5.68
CA ARG A 79 -12.20 -8.55 -5.59
C ARG A 79 -11.33 -8.93 -4.40
N ARG A 80 -11.54 -10.14 -3.86
CA ARG A 80 -10.60 -10.72 -2.88
C ARG A 80 -9.20 -10.77 -3.49
N GLY A 81 -8.20 -10.47 -2.69
CA GLY A 81 -6.81 -10.36 -3.11
C GLY A 81 -6.42 -8.99 -3.71
N ASP A 82 -7.37 -8.06 -3.95
CA ASP A 82 -7.01 -6.73 -4.44
C ASP A 82 -6.23 -5.94 -3.37
N ILE A 83 -5.12 -5.32 -3.76
CA ILE A 83 -4.44 -4.32 -2.94
C ILE A 83 -5.13 -2.96 -3.13
N VAL A 84 -5.47 -2.31 -2.03
CA VAL A 84 -6.27 -1.09 -2.06
C VAL A 84 -5.65 -0.03 -1.15
N VAL A 85 -5.59 1.19 -1.67
CA VAL A 85 -5.30 2.39 -0.89
C VAL A 85 -6.62 2.95 -0.38
N PHE A 86 -6.71 3.27 0.91
CA PHE A 86 -7.91 3.81 1.53
C PHE A 86 -7.57 4.78 2.65
N ARG A 87 -8.53 5.64 3.01
CA ARG A 87 -8.44 6.46 4.21
C ARG A 87 -8.65 5.59 5.45
N PHE A 88 -7.74 5.70 6.41
CA PHE A 88 -7.80 4.93 7.65
C PHE A 88 -9.10 5.28 8.42
N PRO A 89 -9.97 4.30 8.73
CA PRO A 89 -11.30 4.62 9.27
C PRO A 89 -11.29 5.39 10.60
N PRO A 90 -10.44 5.06 11.58
CA PRO A 90 -10.33 5.81 12.84
C PRO A 90 -9.74 7.23 12.69
N ASP A 91 -8.82 7.43 11.73
CA ASP A 91 -8.24 8.75 11.41
C ASP A 91 -8.14 8.92 9.87
N PRO A 92 -9.18 9.49 9.23
CA PRO A 92 -9.25 9.62 7.77
C PRO A 92 -8.23 10.57 7.13
N THR A 93 -7.42 11.28 7.94
CA THR A 93 -6.31 12.10 7.43
C THR A 93 -5.14 11.24 6.95
N ARG A 94 -5.06 10.00 7.43
CA ARG A 94 -4.03 9.03 7.07
C ARG A 94 -4.52 8.09 5.96
N ASN A 95 -3.63 7.76 5.03
CA ASN A 95 -3.89 6.75 4.00
C ASN A 95 -3.16 5.46 4.36
N TYR A 96 -3.84 4.34 4.17
CA TYR A 96 -3.32 3.00 4.40
C TYR A 96 -3.38 2.19 3.11
N VAL A 97 -2.46 1.24 2.97
CA VAL A 97 -2.46 0.25 1.89
C VAL A 97 -2.52 -1.12 2.53
N LYS A 98 -3.51 -1.92 2.10
CA LYS A 98 -3.77 -3.28 2.58
C LYS A 98 -4.38 -4.12 1.46
N ARG A 99 -4.42 -5.44 1.63
CA ARG A 99 -5.10 -6.38 0.73
C ARG A 99 -6.51 -6.65 1.22
N ALA A 100 -7.49 -6.56 0.33
CA ALA A 100 -8.88 -6.91 0.60
C ALA A 100 -9.02 -8.43 0.58
N VAL A 101 -9.17 -9.06 1.75
CA VAL A 101 -9.24 -10.53 1.85
C VAL A 101 -10.68 -11.05 1.92
N ALA A 102 -11.62 -10.24 2.43
CA ALA A 102 -13.04 -10.55 2.46
C ALA A 102 -13.88 -9.33 2.08
N LEU A 103 -15.01 -9.58 1.43
CA LEU A 103 -15.95 -8.59 0.90
C LEU A 103 -17.28 -8.66 1.65
N GLY A 104 -18.16 -7.67 1.46
CA GLY A 104 -19.49 -7.67 2.09
C GLY A 104 -20.29 -8.95 1.83
N GLY A 105 -20.75 -9.58 2.91
CA GLY A 105 -21.44 -10.87 2.92
C GLY A 105 -20.54 -12.06 3.28
N ASP A 106 -19.22 -11.90 3.21
CA ASP A 106 -18.29 -12.98 3.56
C ASP A 106 -18.18 -13.18 5.08
N VAL A 107 -17.93 -14.42 5.48
CA VAL A 107 -17.57 -14.78 6.85
C VAL A 107 -16.06 -15.01 6.90
N LEU A 108 -15.34 -14.23 7.69
CA LEU A 108 -13.89 -14.33 7.84
C LEU A 108 -13.53 -14.88 9.21
N GLU A 109 -12.62 -15.85 9.23
CA GLU A 109 -12.03 -16.43 10.43
C GLU A 109 -10.53 -16.63 10.22
N ILE A 110 -9.75 -16.39 11.27
CA ILE A 110 -8.33 -16.73 11.32
C ILE A 110 -8.16 -17.67 12.52
N THR A 111 -7.57 -18.83 12.26
CA THR A 111 -7.26 -19.82 13.30
C THR A 111 -5.82 -20.22 13.14
N ASP A 112 -5.03 -20.03 14.19
CA ASP A 112 -3.61 -20.38 14.23
C ASP A 112 -2.83 -19.88 12.99
N LYS A 113 -3.04 -18.59 12.66
CA LYS A 113 -2.50 -17.86 11.50
C LYS A 113 -3.09 -18.21 10.14
N GLU A 114 -3.91 -19.25 10.03
CA GLU A 114 -4.55 -19.64 8.77
C GLU A 114 -5.84 -18.85 8.54
N LEU A 115 -5.93 -18.17 7.38
CA LEU A 115 -7.13 -17.44 6.98
C LEU A 115 -8.14 -18.37 6.30
N ARG A 116 -9.39 -18.28 6.74
CA ARG A 116 -10.54 -18.94 6.13
C ARG A 116 -11.60 -17.91 5.80
N VAL A 117 -12.15 -18.00 4.58
CA VAL A 117 -13.24 -17.14 4.13
C VAL A 117 -14.39 -18.02 3.65
N ASN A 118 -15.56 -17.86 4.25
CA ASN A 118 -16.72 -18.75 4.06
C ASN A 118 -16.38 -20.21 4.38
N GLN A 119 -15.64 -20.44 5.48
CA GLN A 119 -15.18 -21.74 5.99
C GLN A 119 -14.12 -22.46 5.12
N GLU A 120 -13.85 -21.97 3.92
CA GLU A 120 -12.81 -22.47 3.02
C GLU A 120 -11.46 -21.79 3.32
N PRO A 121 -10.35 -22.55 3.42
CA PRO A 121 -9.01 -21.99 3.49
C PRO A 121 -8.71 -21.14 2.26
N MET A 122 -8.15 -19.95 2.47
CA MET A 122 -7.70 -19.09 1.38
C MET A 122 -6.23 -19.37 1.09
N ASP A 123 -5.86 -19.65 -0.17
CA ASP A 123 -4.45 -19.76 -0.55
C ASP A 123 -3.82 -18.37 -0.66
N GLU A 124 -2.90 -18.09 0.27
CA GLU A 124 -2.21 -16.80 0.37
C GLU A 124 -0.69 -16.96 0.28
N SER A 125 -0.22 -18.18 -0.04
CA SER A 125 1.20 -18.54 -0.08
C SER A 125 2.02 -17.70 -1.08
N ALA A 126 1.35 -17.12 -2.07
CA ALA A 126 1.99 -16.29 -3.09
C ALA A 126 2.45 -14.91 -2.58
N TYR A 127 1.89 -14.40 -1.47
CA TYR A 127 2.14 -13.03 -1.03
C TYR A 127 2.19 -12.83 0.50
N VAL A 128 1.70 -13.76 1.31
CA VAL A 128 1.71 -13.65 2.77
C VAL A 128 3.03 -14.12 3.35
N VAL A 129 3.50 -13.40 4.37
CA VAL A 129 4.61 -13.83 5.23
C VAL A 129 4.21 -13.82 6.70
N HIS A 130 4.76 -14.80 7.42
CA HIS A 130 4.68 -14.95 8.87
C HIS A 130 6.10 -14.98 9.43
N ASP A 131 6.63 -13.80 9.77
CA ASP A 131 8.00 -13.66 10.27
C ASP A 131 8.17 -14.24 11.70
N ASP A 132 7.07 -14.33 12.47
CA ASP A 132 7.08 -14.93 13.79
C ASP A 132 6.57 -16.37 13.72
N PRO A 133 7.42 -17.39 13.96
CA PRO A 133 7.01 -18.79 13.89
C PRO A 133 6.09 -19.20 15.05
N ARG A 134 5.97 -18.37 16.11
CA ARG A 134 5.14 -18.69 17.27
C ARG A 134 3.67 -18.47 16.93
N ILE A 135 2.85 -19.44 17.33
CA ILE A 135 1.39 -19.34 17.29
C ILE A 135 0.90 -19.06 18.72
N TYR A 136 0.19 -17.96 18.90
CA TYR A 136 -0.42 -17.61 20.17
C TYR A 136 -1.79 -18.27 20.31
N PRO A 137 -2.05 -19.02 21.39
CA PRO A 137 -3.32 -19.71 21.56
C PRO A 137 -4.48 -18.74 21.72
N ARG A 138 -5.69 -19.25 21.50
CA ARG A 138 -6.94 -18.51 21.70
C ARG A 138 -7.30 -18.36 23.19
N SER A 139 -6.40 -17.77 23.98
CA SER A 139 -6.58 -17.56 25.43
C SER A 139 -7.07 -16.15 25.73
N LEU A 140 -8.10 -16.04 26.57
CA LEU A 140 -8.60 -14.75 27.08
C LEU A 140 -7.60 -14.04 27.99
N PHE A 141 -6.60 -14.75 28.51
CA PHE A 141 -5.54 -14.18 29.35
C PHE A 141 -4.37 -13.59 28.55
N LEU A 142 -4.33 -13.81 27.22
CA LEU A 142 -3.34 -13.18 26.34
C LEU A 142 -3.76 -11.76 25.98
N HIS A 143 -2.76 -10.89 25.81
CA HIS A 143 -2.99 -9.54 25.32
C HIS A 143 -3.72 -9.60 23.96
N ASP A 144 -4.76 -8.77 23.83
CA ASP A 144 -5.69 -8.81 22.71
C ASP A 144 -4.99 -8.68 21.36
N GLY A 145 -3.87 -7.94 21.31
CA GLY A 145 -3.07 -7.82 20.11
C GLY A 145 -2.47 -9.14 19.61
N TYR A 146 -1.87 -9.95 20.49
CA TYR A 146 -1.31 -11.25 20.13
C TYR A 146 -2.40 -12.25 19.80
N ARG A 147 -3.49 -12.24 20.57
CA ARG A 147 -4.63 -13.12 20.34
C ARG A 147 -5.25 -12.88 18.97
N LYS A 148 -5.58 -11.61 18.65
CA LYS A 148 -6.19 -11.23 17.36
C LYS A 148 -5.25 -11.40 16.17
N ARG A 149 -3.93 -11.34 16.38
CA ARG A 149 -2.93 -11.55 15.32
C ARG A 149 -3.09 -12.93 14.70
N ASP A 150 -3.15 -13.97 15.54
CA ASP A 150 -3.14 -15.38 15.11
C ASP A 150 -4.52 -16.02 15.12
N ASN A 151 -5.46 -15.48 15.91
CA ASN A 151 -6.77 -16.05 16.15
C ASN A 151 -7.85 -14.96 16.16
N PHE A 152 -8.60 -14.82 15.06
CA PHE A 152 -9.58 -13.75 14.85
C PHE A 152 -10.91 -14.27 14.29
N GLY A 153 -12.01 -13.59 14.61
CA GLY A 153 -13.34 -13.97 14.12
C GLY A 153 -13.93 -15.20 14.84
N PRO A 154 -14.91 -15.89 14.25
CA PRO A 154 -15.53 -15.57 12.96
C PRO A 154 -16.24 -14.20 12.99
N VAL A 155 -16.19 -13.48 11.88
CA VAL A 155 -16.93 -12.21 11.70
C VAL A 155 -17.57 -12.16 10.33
N VAL A 156 -18.82 -11.68 10.27
CA VAL A 156 -19.50 -11.39 9.00
C VAL A 156 -19.10 -9.99 8.56
N VAL A 157 -18.59 -9.83 7.34
CA VAL A 157 -18.29 -8.52 6.75
C VAL A 157 -19.60 -7.89 6.29
N PRO A 158 -19.98 -6.70 6.80
CA PRO A 158 -21.23 -6.06 6.37
C PRO A 158 -21.22 -5.70 4.89
N GLN A 159 -22.41 -5.63 4.28
CA GLN A 159 -22.55 -5.16 2.90
C GLN A 159 -21.97 -3.75 2.74
N GLY A 160 -21.22 -3.52 1.65
CA GLY A 160 -20.54 -2.25 1.43
C GLY A 160 -19.24 -2.04 2.22
N TYR A 161 -18.79 -3.04 2.98
CA TYR A 161 -17.51 -3.05 3.70
C TYR A 161 -16.53 -4.07 3.14
N LEU A 162 -15.27 -3.94 3.54
CA LEU A 162 -14.16 -4.83 3.21
C LEU A 162 -13.40 -5.18 4.48
N PHE A 163 -12.87 -6.39 4.56
CA PHE A 163 -11.89 -6.77 5.57
C PHE A 163 -10.50 -6.71 4.94
N MET A 164 -9.63 -5.89 5.52
CA MET A 164 -8.33 -5.57 4.96
C MET A 164 -7.21 -6.13 5.83
N LEU A 165 -6.27 -6.88 5.25
CA LEU A 165 -5.10 -7.43 5.94
C LEU A 165 -3.79 -6.96 5.30
N GLY A 166 -2.74 -6.92 6.10
CA GLY A 166 -1.37 -6.80 5.59
C GLY A 166 -0.86 -8.13 5.02
N ASP A 167 0.08 -8.04 4.09
CA ASP A 167 0.79 -9.20 3.55
C ASP A 167 1.82 -9.72 4.57
N ASN A 168 2.45 -8.82 5.35
CA ASN A 168 3.18 -9.19 6.55
C ASN A 168 2.18 -9.34 7.71
N ARG A 169 1.77 -10.59 7.96
CA ARG A 169 0.67 -10.87 8.90
C ARG A 169 1.03 -10.60 10.34
N ASP A 170 2.30 -10.73 10.68
CA ASP A 170 2.77 -10.58 12.05
C ASP A 170 3.13 -9.13 12.38
N ASP A 171 3.45 -8.31 11.37
CA ASP A 171 3.75 -6.87 11.49
C ASP A 171 2.76 -5.98 10.72
N SER A 172 1.46 -6.17 10.98
CA SER A 172 0.42 -5.36 10.34
C SER A 172 -0.68 -4.94 11.30
N TYR A 173 -0.82 -3.63 11.48
CA TYR A 173 -1.98 -3.02 12.13
C TYR A 173 -3.11 -2.80 11.11
N ASP A 174 -4.03 -3.77 11.04
CA ASP A 174 -5.06 -3.89 10.01
C ASP A 174 -6.46 -4.19 10.59
N SER A 175 -7.41 -4.67 9.77
CA SER A 175 -8.81 -4.84 10.18
C SER A 175 -9.02 -5.74 11.40
N ARG A 176 -8.03 -6.58 11.77
CA ARG A 176 -8.04 -7.34 13.03
C ARG A 176 -8.14 -6.41 14.26
N PHE A 177 -7.57 -5.20 14.17
CA PHE A 177 -7.44 -4.29 15.30
C PHE A 177 -8.44 -3.14 15.26
N TRP A 178 -8.79 -2.64 14.07
CA TRP A 178 -9.67 -1.47 13.91
C TRP A 178 -10.99 -1.75 13.16
N GLY A 179 -11.27 -2.99 12.76
CA GLY A 179 -12.54 -3.40 12.16
C GLY A 179 -12.59 -3.27 10.64
N GLN A 180 -13.79 -3.27 10.06
CA GLN A 180 -13.97 -3.32 8.60
C GLN A 180 -13.91 -1.92 7.95
N VAL A 181 -13.51 -1.86 6.68
CA VAL A 181 -13.40 -0.61 5.90
C VAL A 181 -14.64 -0.38 5.04
N PRO A 182 -15.36 0.74 5.21
CA PRO A 182 -16.40 1.14 4.25
C PRO A 182 -15.81 1.37 2.85
N ARG A 183 -16.45 0.85 1.80
CA ARG A 183 -16.00 1.04 0.40
C ARG A 183 -15.90 2.51 -0.04
N ARG A 184 -16.62 3.42 0.61
CA ARG A 184 -16.51 4.88 0.39
C ARG A 184 -15.17 5.51 0.83
N LEU A 185 -14.36 4.77 1.60
CA LEU A 185 -13.04 5.25 2.05
C LEU A 185 -11.92 4.87 1.07
N LEU A 186 -12.21 4.05 0.06
CA LEU A 186 -11.23 3.66 -0.94
C LEU A 186 -10.78 4.86 -1.76
N LYS A 187 -9.48 4.88 -2.06
CA LYS A 187 -8.79 5.92 -2.84
C LYS A 187 -8.29 5.42 -4.18
N GLY A 188 -8.03 4.12 -4.31
CA GLY A 188 -7.59 3.53 -5.58
C GLY A 188 -6.82 2.24 -5.42
N ARG A 189 -6.34 1.71 -6.55
CA ARG A 189 -5.51 0.50 -6.63
C ARG A 189 -4.07 0.85 -6.99
N PRO A 190 -3.06 0.40 -6.23
CA PRO A 190 -1.67 0.46 -6.68
C PRO A 190 -1.47 -0.40 -7.93
N LEU A 191 -0.84 0.16 -8.96
CA LEU A 191 -0.60 -0.51 -10.23
C LEU A 191 0.86 -0.95 -10.37
N VAL A 192 1.79 -0.02 -10.12
CA VAL A 192 3.21 -0.18 -10.41
C VAL A 192 4.03 0.52 -9.32
N VAL A 193 5.10 -0.11 -8.85
CA VAL A 193 6.16 0.57 -8.09
C VAL A 193 6.99 1.38 -9.08
N LEU A 194 6.87 2.71 -9.06
CA LEU A 194 7.60 3.57 -10.00
C LEU A 194 9.10 3.53 -9.70
N TRP A 195 9.46 3.78 -8.45
CA TRP A 195 10.81 3.63 -7.93
C TRP A 195 10.74 3.23 -6.46
N SER A 196 11.89 2.83 -5.93
CA SER A 196 12.00 2.29 -4.58
C SER A 196 13.32 2.75 -3.99
N MET A 197 13.26 3.31 -2.78
CA MET A 197 14.46 3.77 -2.07
C MET A 197 14.52 3.12 -0.71
N THR A 198 15.73 2.74 -0.28
CA THR A 198 15.98 2.41 1.11
C THR A 198 15.80 3.67 1.95
N PRO A 199 14.84 3.70 2.88
CA PRO A 199 14.69 4.81 3.81
C PRO A 199 16.03 5.05 4.50
N GLY A 200 16.41 6.31 4.67
CA GLY A 200 17.52 6.62 5.56
C GLY A 200 17.10 6.23 6.98
N SER A 201 18.04 5.77 7.81
CA SER A 201 17.75 5.59 9.24
C SER A 201 17.08 6.86 9.76
N PRO A 202 15.90 6.78 10.38
CA PRO A 202 15.23 7.97 10.85
C PRO A 202 16.15 8.69 11.86
N PRO A 203 16.26 10.02 11.81
CA PRO A 203 16.97 10.76 12.85
C PRO A 203 16.31 10.43 14.19
N GLY A 204 17.01 9.68 15.06
CA GLY A 204 16.50 9.16 16.33
C GLY A 204 16.47 7.63 16.48
N ALA A 205 16.76 6.84 15.43
CA ALA A 205 16.87 5.38 15.56
C ALA A 205 18.16 4.90 16.25
N ALA A 206 19.15 5.77 16.46
CA ALA A 206 20.27 5.52 17.35
C ALA A 206 19.86 5.90 18.79
N GLY A 207 19.03 5.07 19.44
CA GLY A 207 18.68 5.29 20.85
C GLY A 207 17.35 4.72 21.34
N ALA A 208 16.45 4.31 20.45
CA ALA A 208 15.22 3.60 20.84
C ALA A 208 15.53 2.11 21.06
N GLY A 209 16.07 1.79 22.24
CA GLY A 209 16.18 0.41 22.71
C GLY A 209 14.82 -0.28 22.60
N LYS A 210 14.82 -1.48 22.01
CA LYS A 210 13.72 -2.44 22.19
C LYS A 210 13.48 -2.57 23.69
N GLY A 211 12.22 -2.58 24.11
CA GLY A 211 11.84 -2.86 25.49
C GLY A 211 12.24 -4.28 25.87
N GLU A 212 13.50 -4.47 26.27
CA GLU A 212 13.95 -5.60 27.07
C GLU A 212 13.67 -5.28 28.53
N ALA A 213 13.05 -6.24 29.23
CA ALA A 213 12.91 -6.22 30.68
C ALA A 213 14.29 -6.03 31.34
N PRO A 214 14.38 -5.38 32.52
CA PRO A 214 15.65 -5.03 33.13
C PRO A 214 16.46 -6.27 33.47
N VAL A 215 17.48 -6.56 32.66
CA VAL A 215 18.54 -7.51 33.01
C VAL A 215 19.53 -6.77 33.91
N VAL A 216 19.71 -7.31 35.12
CA VAL A 216 20.68 -6.84 36.12
C VAL A 216 22.08 -6.86 35.50
N PRO A 217 22.89 -5.77 35.58
CA PRO A 217 24.18 -5.73 34.92
C PRO A 217 25.21 -6.52 35.73
N THR A 218 25.62 -7.68 35.22
CA THR A 218 26.93 -8.26 35.55
C THR A 218 27.94 -7.71 34.56
N GLY A 219 28.99 -7.10 35.11
CA GLY A 219 29.91 -6.23 34.37
C GLY A 219 30.80 -6.91 33.35
N VAL A 220 31.53 -6.01 32.68
CA VAL A 220 32.62 -6.20 31.72
C VAL A 220 32.15 -6.63 30.32
N ASP A 221 32.08 -5.67 29.39
CA ASP A 221 32.83 -5.78 28.13
C ASP A 221 32.80 -4.52 27.26
N ARG A 222 33.85 -4.42 26.43
CA ARG A 222 34.38 -3.28 25.67
C ARG A 222 33.37 -2.57 24.75
N ALA A 223 33.58 -1.26 24.62
CA ALA A 223 32.99 -0.42 23.58
C ALA A 223 33.33 -0.92 22.15
N PRO A 224 32.36 -0.97 21.22
CA PRO A 224 32.67 -1.16 19.81
C PRO A 224 33.12 0.17 19.18
N SER A 225 34.18 0.06 18.38
CA SER A 225 34.82 1.12 17.63
C SER A 225 33.86 1.81 16.65
N ALA A 226 33.99 3.13 16.58
CA ALA A 226 33.36 3.96 15.56
C ALA A 226 33.86 3.55 14.17
N GLY A 227 33.01 2.83 13.42
CA GLY A 227 33.21 2.53 12.01
C GLY A 227 32.71 3.69 11.14
N SER A 228 33.61 4.19 10.30
CA SER A 228 33.47 5.20 9.26
C SER A 228 32.13 5.22 8.51
N GLY A 229 31.38 6.31 8.66
CA GLY A 229 30.24 6.62 7.81
C GLY A 229 30.69 7.17 6.46
N GLU A 230 30.85 6.30 5.48
CA GLU A 230 30.74 6.71 4.08
C GLU A 230 29.27 7.01 3.79
N ALA A 231 28.99 8.23 3.34
CA ALA A 231 27.69 8.60 2.81
C ALA A 231 27.43 7.76 1.55
N ALA A 232 26.77 6.61 1.70
CA ALA A 232 26.25 5.84 0.57
C ALA A 232 25.54 6.81 -0.37
N SER A 233 25.96 6.85 -1.63
CA SER A 233 25.46 7.82 -2.57
C SER A 233 23.95 7.63 -2.72
N VAL A 234 23.21 8.69 -3.05
CA VAL A 234 21.73 8.61 -3.23
C VAL A 234 21.35 7.51 -4.22
N LEU A 235 22.22 7.22 -5.19
CA LEU A 235 22.05 6.15 -6.18
C LEU A 235 22.12 4.75 -5.59
N ASP A 236 22.99 4.52 -4.58
CA ASP A 236 23.13 3.22 -3.91
C ASP A 236 21.90 2.85 -3.08
N ARG A 237 21.14 3.87 -2.67
CA ARG A 237 19.89 3.70 -1.94
C ARG A 237 18.72 3.32 -2.85
N ILE A 238 18.86 3.44 -4.18
CA ILE A 238 17.79 3.09 -5.12
C ILE A 238 17.79 1.58 -5.36
N ARG A 239 16.65 0.94 -5.08
CA ARG A 239 16.43 -0.48 -5.36
C ARG A 239 15.98 -0.67 -6.80
N TRP A 240 16.91 -0.60 -7.74
CA TRP A 240 16.65 -0.66 -9.19
C TRP A 240 15.82 -1.87 -9.63
N ARG A 241 15.98 -3.04 -8.98
CA ARG A 241 15.20 -4.25 -9.28
C ARG A 241 13.70 -4.12 -9.01
N ARG A 242 13.27 -3.08 -8.28
CA ARG A 242 11.86 -2.82 -7.95
C ARG A 242 11.22 -1.73 -8.81
N THR A 243 12.03 -0.94 -9.51
CA THR A 243 11.57 0.16 -10.38
C THR A 243 10.74 -0.42 -11.53
N LEU A 244 9.59 0.20 -11.80
CA LEU A 244 8.58 -0.24 -12.78
C LEU A 244 8.00 -1.65 -12.55
N ARG A 245 8.09 -2.20 -11.33
CA ARG A 245 7.53 -3.52 -11.01
C ARG A 245 5.99 -3.44 -10.87
N PRO A 246 5.21 -4.28 -11.57
CA PRO A 246 3.77 -4.38 -11.36
C PRO A 246 3.44 -4.85 -9.94
N VAL A 247 2.40 -4.27 -9.35
CA VAL A 247 1.89 -4.66 -8.03
C VAL A 247 0.85 -5.78 -8.22
N ARG A 248 1.07 -6.94 -7.59
CA ARG A 248 0.20 -8.11 -7.63
C ARG A 248 -0.03 -8.65 -6.22
#